data_AF-A0A932FGB4-F1
#
_entry.id   AF-A0A932FGB4-F1
#
_cell.length_a   1.000
_cell.length_b   1.000
_cell.length_c   1.000
_cell.angle_alpha   90.00
_cell.angle_beta   90.00
_cell.angle_gamma   90.00
#
_symmetry.space_group_name_H-M   'P 1'
#
loop_
_entity.id
_entity.type
_entity.pdbx_description
1 polymer ?
#
loop_
_entity_poly.entity_id
_entity_poly.type
_entity_poly.pdbx_seq_one_letter_code
_entity_poly.pdbx_strand_id
1 'polypeptide(L)'
;MRPPQADWDLPEYVFESDLPPAQARETMDECSRLNPTAEKTDEELRVIYDRWIEERRCLVELGYQPEEPPSFEQFLSDWRSPRGPWMPIDGVDTDSWTGAEYEQAKSTCILEMFDRG
;
A
#
# COMPACT_ATOMS: atom_id res chain seq x y z
N MET A 1 -23.04 5.39 -26.98
CA MET A 1 -21.74 5.13 -27.63
C MET A 1 -20.93 4.31 -26.65
N ARG A 2 -20.45 3.13 -27.05
CA ARG A 2 -19.61 2.27 -26.21
C ARG A 2 -18.15 2.75 -26.40
N PRO A 3 -17.36 2.94 -25.33
CA PRO A 3 -15.98 3.36 -25.48
C PRO A 3 -15.19 2.28 -26.25
N PRO A 4 -14.19 2.68 -27.06
CA PRO A 4 -13.33 1.72 -27.73
C PRO A 4 -12.59 0.90 -26.68
N GLN A 5 -12.72 -0.43 -26.76
CA GLN A 5 -11.91 -1.34 -25.96
C GLN A 5 -10.47 -1.17 -26.45
N ALA A 6 -9.61 -0.63 -25.60
CA ALA A 6 -8.19 -0.66 -25.85
C ALA A 6 -7.74 -2.12 -25.78
N ASP A 7 -7.19 -2.59 -26.90
CA ASP A 7 -6.57 -3.90 -27.06
C ASP A 7 -5.21 -3.86 -26.36
N TRP A 8 -5.25 -3.86 -25.03
CA TRP A 8 -4.06 -4.04 -24.23
C TRP A 8 -3.73 -5.54 -24.26
N ASP A 9 -2.87 -5.94 -25.19
CA ASP A 9 -2.08 -7.18 -25.07
C ASP A 9 -1.15 -7.02 -23.85
N LEU A 10 -1.74 -7.10 -22.65
CA LEU A 10 -0.98 -7.26 -21.43
C LEU A 10 -0.33 -8.65 -21.54
N PRO A 11 1.00 -8.76 -21.46
CA PRO A 11 1.60 -10.08 -21.38
C PRO A 11 0.96 -10.81 -20.19
N GLU A 12 0.38 -11.98 -20.43
CA GLU A 12 0.04 -12.89 -19.34
C GLU A 12 1.36 -13.21 -18.64
N TYR A 13 1.59 -12.58 -17.49
CA TYR A 13 2.67 -12.95 -16.60
C TYR A 13 2.32 -14.32 -16.02
N VAL A 14 2.70 -15.37 -16.74
CA VAL A 14 2.70 -16.72 -16.19
C VAL A 14 3.78 -16.72 -15.12
N PHE A 15 3.36 -16.87 -13.86
CA PHE A 15 4.28 -17.09 -12.75
C PHE A 15 4.85 -18.52 -12.90
N GLU A 16 5.80 -18.68 -13.81
CA GLU A 16 6.57 -19.91 -13.96
C GLU A 16 7.57 -19.95 -12.81
N SER A 17 7.16 -20.57 -11.71
CA SER A 17 8.12 -20.98 -10.69
C SER A 17 8.91 -22.17 -11.25
N ASP A 18 10.24 -22.07 -11.25
CA ASP A 18 11.12 -23.22 -11.51
C ASP A 18 10.97 -24.34 -10.46
N LEU A 19 10.23 -24.07 -9.38
CA LEU A 19 9.99 -24.99 -8.29
C LEU A 19 8.58 -25.62 -8.40
N PRO A 20 8.45 -26.94 -8.19
CA PRO A 20 7.16 -27.57 -7.95
C PRO A 20 6.42 -26.87 -6.78
N PRO A 21 5.07 -26.76 -6.81
CA PRO A 21 4.31 -26.02 -5.81
C PRO A 21 4.56 -26.44 -4.35
N ALA A 22 4.81 -27.72 -4.11
CA ALA A 22 5.14 -28.22 -2.76
C ALA A 22 6.51 -27.72 -2.28
N GLN A 23 7.50 -27.66 -3.18
CA GLN A 23 8.84 -27.17 -2.88
C GLN A 23 8.83 -25.65 -2.70
N ALA A 24 8.09 -24.91 -3.53
CA ALA A 24 7.91 -23.46 -3.36
C ALA A 24 7.32 -23.12 -1.98
N ARG A 25 6.30 -23.89 -1.53
CA ARG A 25 5.73 -23.74 -0.19
C ARG A 25 6.73 -24.02 0.93
N GLU A 26 7.49 -25.11 0.83
CA GLU A 26 8.51 -25.45 1.82
C GLU A 26 9.58 -24.36 1.93
N THR A 27 10.04 -23.84 0.78
CA THR A 27 10.99 -22.71 0.74
C THR A 27 10.39 -21.45 1.33
N MET A 28 9.13 -21.11 1.04
CA MET A 28 8.46 -19.97 1.66
C MET A 28 8.33 -20.11 3.18
N ASP A 29 7.98 -21.30 3.67
CA ASP A 29 7.86 -21.59 5.10
C ASP A 29 9.23 -21.52 5.80
N GLU A 30 10.30 -21.93 5.13
CA GLU A 30 11.67 -21.76 5.61
C GLU A 30 12.09 -20.29 5.63
N CYS A 31 11.84 -19.53 4.55
CA CYS A 31 12.11 -18.10 4.51
C CYS A 31 11.35 -17.34 5.61
N SER A 32 10.10 -17.70 5.86
CA SER A 32 9.26 -17.09 6.90
C SER A 32 9.79 -17.38 8.31
N ARG A 33 10.36 -18.57 8.54
CA ARG A 33 11.01 -18.92 9.82
C ARG A 33 12.35 -18.21 10.03
N LEU A 34 13.11 -18.00 8.95
CA LEU A 34 14.44 -17.37 9.01
C LEU A 34 14.38 -15.84 9.05
N ASN A 35 13.28 -15.27 8.56
CA ASN A 35 13.02 -13.84 8.62
C ASN A 35 11.75 -13.59 9.45
N PRO A 36 11.77 -13.84 10.78
CA PRO A 36 10.69 -13.37 11.62
C PRO A 36 10.70 -11.85 11.48
N THR A 37 9.70 -11.30 10.80
CA THR A 37 9.48 -9.86 10.78
C THR A 37 9.34 -9.46 12.24
N ALA A 38 10.38 -8.84 12.80
CA ALA A 38 10.33 -8.39 14.18
C ALA A 38 9.09 -7.50 14.30
N GLU A 39 8.22 -7.81 15.26
CA GLU A 39 7.10 -6.93 15.54
C GLU A 39 7.65 -5.55 15.83
N LYS A 40 7.12 -4.55 15.13
CA LYS A 40 7.54 -3.17 15.31
C LYS A 40 7.25 -2.73 16.73
N THR A 41 8.17 -1.99 17.34
CA THR A 41 7.91 -1.38 18.65
C THR A 41 6.88 -0.27 18.53
N ASP A 42 6.25 0.10 19.64
CA ASP A 42 5.29 1.21 19.66
C ASP A 42 5.98 2.52 19.24
N GLU A 43 7.26 2.74 19.53
CA GLU A 43 8.01 3.91 19.04
C GLU A 43 8.21 3.88 17.52
N GLU A 44 8.52 2.72 16.94
CA GLU A 44 8.64 2.58 15.48
C GLU A 44 7.29 2.82 14.78
N LEU A 45 6.21 2.32 15.39
CA LEU A 45 4.85 2.56 14.91
C LEU A 45 4.45 4.04 15.04
N ARG A 46 4.97 4.74 16.06
CA ARG A 46 4.75 6.17 16.21
C ARG A 46 5.37 6.97 15.06
N VAL A 47 6.60 6.62 14.68
CA VAL A 47 7.29 7.26 13.55
C VAL A 47 6.52 7.03 12.25
N ILE A 48 6.01 5.81 12.03
CA ILE A 48 5.19 5.49 10.85
C ILE A 48 3.91 6.32 10.85
N TYR A 49 3.19 6.36 11.99
CA TYR A 49 1.95 7.12 12.12
C TYR A 49 2.14 8.62 11.88
N ASP A 50 3.16 9.23 12.49
CA ASP A 50 3.45 10.67 12.31
C ASP A 50 3.85 10.96 10.86
N ARG A 51 4.58 10.07 10.19
CA ARG A 51 4.87 10.20 8.76
C ARG A 51 3.62 10.11 7.88
N TRP A 52 2.71 9.18 8.20
CA TRP A 52 1.45 9.00 7.48
C TRP A 52 0.50 10.20 7.62
N ILE A 53 0.53 10.87 8.77
CA ILE A 53 -0.15 12.16 8.99
C ILE A 53 0.37 13.22 8.00
N GLU A 54 1.70 13.33 7.84
CA GLU A 54 2.29 14.30 6.91
C GLU A 54 2.00 13.96 5.44
N GLU A 55 1.97 12.68 5.09
CA GLU A 55 1.59 12.25 3.74
C GLU A 55 0.13 12.61 3.44
N ARG A 56 -0.79 12.34 4.37
CA ARG A 56 -2.19 12.77 4.27
C ARG A 56 -2.29 14.29 4.09
N ARG A 57 -1.55 15.05 4.89
CA ARG A 57 -1.54 16.52 4.81
C ARG A 57 -1.11 16.98 3.41
N CYS A 58 -0.09 16.38 2.83
CA CYS A 58 0.35 16.67 1.47
C CYS A 58 -0.77 16.43 0.44
N LEU A 59 -1.52 15.33 0.57
CA LEU A 59 -2.66 15.05 -0.30
C LEU A 59 -3.79 16.09 -0.15
N VAL A 60 -4.06 16.55 1.07
CA VAL A 60 -5.02 17.65 1.30
C VAL A 60 -4.54 18.94 0.63
N GLU A 61 -3.25 19.25 0.68
CA GLU A 61 -2.66 20.42 0.01
C GLU A 61 -2.74 20.33 -1.52
N LEU A 62 -2.74 19.11 -2.09
CA LEU A 62 -3.01 18.86 -3.51
C LEU A 62 -4.52 18.91 -3.88
N GLY A 63 -5.40 19.05 -2.90
CA GLY A 63 -6.85 19.18 -3.10
C GLY A 63 -7.64 17.88 -2.97
N TYR A 64 -7.01 16.78 -2.54
CA TYR A 64 -7.70 15.54 -2.22
C TYR A 64 -8.37 15.61 -0.83
N GLN A 65 -9.27 14.68 -0.55
CA GLN A 65 -10.00 14.60 0.72
C GLN A 65 -9.85 13.21 1.36
N PRO A 66 -8.63 12.80 1.76
CA PRO A 66 -8.44 11.57 2.52
C PRO A 66 -9.17 11.63 3.86
N GLU A 67 -9.60 10.46 4.34
CA GLU A 67 -10.23 10.27 5.64
C GLU A 67 -9.35 10.84 6.77
N GLU A 68 -9.99 11.32 7.83
CA GLU A 68 -9.27 11.78 9.01
C GLU A 68 -8.59 10.59 9.71
N PRO A 69 -7.35 10.76 10.18
CA PRO A 69 -6.64 9.70 10.85
C PRO A 69 -7.29 9.39 12.21
N PRO A 70 -7.25 8.13 12.66
CA PRO A 70 -7.70 7.75 13.99
C PRO A 70 -6.73 8.29 15.06
N SER A 71 -6.97 8.02 16.35
CA SER A 71 -5.93 8.28 17.35
C SER A 71 -4.74 7.33 17.17
N PHE A 72 -3.56 7.69 17.69
CA PHE A 72 -2.42 6.76 17.67
C PHE A 72 -2.70 5.45 18.45
N GLU A 73 -3.47 5.51 19.53
CA GLU A 73 -3.88 4.30 20.28
C GLU A 73 -4.74 3.36 19.43
N GLN A 74 -5.67 3.92 18.66
CA GLN A 74 -6.50 3.16 17.73
C GLN A 74 -5.66 2.61 16.57
N PHE A 75 -4.73 3.39 16.04
CA PHE A 75 -3.77 2.94 15.03
C PHE A 75 -2.93 1.73 15.51
N LEU A 76 -2.40 1.78 16.73
CA LEU A 76 -1.66 0.67 17.34
C LEU A 76 -2.52 -0.60 17.48
N SER A 77 -3.78 -0.42 17.90
CA SER A 77 -4.74 -1.51 18.00
C SER A 77 -5.00 -2.15 16.62
N ASP A 78 -5.19 -1.33 15.60
CA ASP A 78 -5.53 -1.79 14.26
C ASP A 78 -4.34 -2.37 13.49
N TRP A 79 -3.12 -1.92 13.78
CA TRP A 79 -1.87 -2.47 13.22
C TRP A 79 -1.74 -3.98 13.46
N ARG A 80 -2.20 -4.45 14.61
CA ARG A 80 -2.16 -5.87 15.01
C ARG A 80 -3.41 -6.63 14.60
N SER A 81 -4.37 -5.96 13.97
CA SER A 81 -5.66 -6.53 13.59
C SER A 81 -5.61 -7.10 12.16
N PRO A 82 -6.46 -8.10 11.83
CA PRO A 82 -6.57 -8.61 10.46
C PRO A 82 -7.05 -7.57 9.43
N ARG A 83 -7.67 -6.47 9.86
CA ARG A 83 -8.11 -5.39 8.97
C ARG A 83 -6.95 -4.50 8.52
N GLY A 84 -5.87 -4.49 9.31
CA GLY A 84 -4.78 -3.54 9.13
C GLY A 84 -5.10 -2.14 9.70
N PRO A 85 -4.08 -1.27 9.77
CA PRO A 85 -4.22 0.11 10.22
C PRO A 85 -4.86 1.01 9.15
N TRP A 86 -5.29 2.20 9.56
CA TRP A 86 -5.63 3.30 8.63
C TRP A 86 -4.44 3.72 7.77
N MET A 87 -4.67 4.08 6.50
CA MET A 87 -3.67 4.50 5.51
C MET A 87 -3.86 5.96 5.07
N PRO A 88 -2.79 6.69 4.68
CA PRO A 88 -2.88 8.09 4.25
C PRO A 88 -3.83 8.39 3.07
N ILE A 89 -4.08 7.37 2.24
CA ILE A 89 -4.91 7.46 1.04
C ILE A 89 -6.34 6.97 1.27
N ASP A 90 -6.69 6.49 2.46
CA ASP A 90 -8.05 6.01 2.74
C ASP A 90 -9.07 7.10 2.44
N GLY A 91 -10.15 6.74 1.73
CA GLY A 91 -11.17 7.67 1.24
C GLY A 91 -10.83 8.41 -0.07
N VAL A 92 -9.62 8.25 -0.61
CA VAL A 92 -9.25 8.78 -1.93
C VAL A 92 -9.44 7.68 -2.99
N ASP A 93 -10.21 8.00 -4.05
CA ASP A 93 -10.38 7.11 -5.20
C ASP A 93 -9.12 7.13 -6.10
N THR A 94 -8.06 6.48 -5.63
CA THR A 94 -6.77 6.40 -6.33
C THR A 94 -6.81 5.47 -7.56
N ASP A 95 -7.79 4.56 -7.62
CA ASP A 95 -8.03 3.68 -8.78
C ASP A 95 -8.45 4.49 -10.01
N SER A 96 -9.17 5.59 -9.79
CA SER A 96 -9.61 6.50 -10.85
C SER A 96 -8.53 7.46 -11.36
N TRP A 97 -7.39 7.57 -10.67
CA TRP A 97 -6.35 8.52 -11.05
C TRP A 97 -5.86 8.25 -12.48
N THR A 98 -5.64 9.28 -13.25
CA THR A 98 -4.90 9.20 -14.50
C THR A 98 -3.42 8.93 -14.21
N GLY A 99 -2.64 8.61 -15.24
CA GLY A 99 -1.17 8.56 -15.10
C GLY A 99 -0.60 9.91 -14.64
N ALA A 100 -1.13 11.02 -15.17
CA ALA A 100 -0.66 12.35 -14.82
C ALA A 100 -0.95 12.75 -13.36
N GLU A 101 -2.14 12.42 -12.85
CA GLU A 101 -2.49 12.68 -11.44
C GLU A 101 -1.61 11.88 -10.48
N TYR A 102 -1.36 10.61 -10.80
CA TYR A 102 -0.44 9.78 -10.04
C TYR A 102 0.98 10.34 -10.01
N GLU A 103 1.54 10.68 -11.18
CA GLU A 103 2.89 11.23 -11.26
C GLU A 103 3.00 12.58 -10.55
N GLN A 104 1.98 13.44 -10.67
CA GLN A 104 1.93 14.70 -9.92
C GLN A 104 1.95 14.42 -8.42
N ALA A 105 1.09 13.53 -7.93
CA ALA A 105 1.00 13.19 -6.52
C ALA A 105 2.31 12.54 -6.02
N LYS A 106 2.91 11.60 -6.75
CA LYS A 106 4.23 10.99 -6.41
C LYS A 106 5.39 11.98 -6.47
N SER A 107 5.33 12.97 -7.35
CA SER A 107 6.38 14.00 -7.43
C SER A 107 6.34 14.99 -6.26
N THR A 108 5.19 15.10 -5.59
CA THR A 108 4.96 16.10 -4.53
C THR A 108 4.88 15.46 -3.14
N CYS A 109 4.23 14.30 -3.04
CA CYS A 109 4.00 13.55 -1.82
C CYS A 109 4.77 12.22 -1.85
N ILE A 110 5.07 11.67 -0.68
CA ILE A 110 5.91 10.46 -0.56
C ILE A 110 5.20 9.22 -1.12
N LEU A 111 3.88 9.10 -0.94
CA LEU A 111 3.04 7.98 -1.42
C LEU A 111 3.66 6.59 -1.16
N GLU A 112 4.24 6.38 0.03
CA GLU A 112 5.13 5.24 0.28
C GLU A 112 4.45 3.89 0.14
N MET A 113 3.19 3.84 0.54
CA MET A 113 2.42 2.60 0.57
C MET A 113 1.56 2.41 -0.68
N PHE A 114 1.71 3.30 -1.67
CA PHE A 114 0.94 3.25 -2.91
C PHE A 114 1.85 2.89 -4.08
N ASP A 115 1.79 1.62 -4.48
CA ASP A 115 2.39 1.15 -5.73
C ASP A 115 1.29 0.78 -6.73
N ARG A 116 1.42 1.27 -7.96
CA ARG A 116 0.52 0.89 -9.04
C ARG A 116 1.00 -0.45 -9.58
N GLY A 117 0.22 -1.50 -9.32
CA GLY A 117 0.41 -2.82 -9.93
C GLY A 117 0.26 -2.79 -11.45
#